data_AF-A0A3C1UXP0-F1
#
_entry.id   AF-A0A3C1UXP0-F1
#
_cell.length_a   1.000
_cell.length_b   1.000
_cell.length_c   1.000
_cell.angle_alpha   90.00
_cell.angle_beta   90.00
_cell.angle_gamma   90.00
#
_symmetry.space_group_name_H-M   'P 1'
#
loop_
_entity.id
_entity.type
_entity.pdbx_description
1 polymer ?
#
loop_
_entity_poly.entity_id
_entity_poly.type
_entity_poly.pdbx_seq_one_letter_code
_entity_poly.pdbx_strand_id
1 'polypeptide(L)'
;MQDNRVLSGMRPTGRLHLGHYHGVLKNWLDLQNEYDSYFFVADWHAFTTHYSDKIDLETNVMEMVVDWLAAGINPNTSTIFVQSKVPEHAELHLLLSMSTPLSWLERVPSYKDQQLKLKTKDLGTYGFLGYPLLQSADILMYKAGLVPVGEDQVAHVELTREVARRFNYLYGREAGFEEKAEAAITKMGKKQAKSYRSLRKAYQETGDTEALVKAQALLKQQQNITLGDRERLSGYIEGVGRIILP
;
A
#
# COMPACT_ATOMS: atom_id res chain seq x y z
N MET A 1 -3.72 12.98 6.34
CA MET A 1 -2.38 12.46 6.71
C MET A 1 -2.31 11.03 6.25
N GLN A 2 -1.26 10.61 5.52
CA GLN A 2 -1.15 9.24 4.96
C GLN A 2 -1.22 8.15 6.03
N ASP A 3 -0.72 8.42 7.24
CA ASP A 3 -0.80 7.48 8.38
C ASP A 3 -2.22 7.18 8.85
N ASN A 4 -3.19 8.06 8.58
CA ASN A 4 -4.59 7.85 8.95
C ASN A 4 -5.39 7.21 7.80
N ARG A 5 -4.73 6.76 6.73
CA ARG A 5 -5.41 6.17 5.58
C ARG A 5 -5.45 4.66 5.72
N VAL A 6 -6.65 4.12 5.59
CA VAL A 6 -6.91 2.69 5.53
C VAL A 6 -7.19 2.31 4.09
N LEU A 7 -6.60 1.21 3.62
CA LEU A 7 -7.01 0.55 2.39
C LEU A 7 -7.37 -0.91 2.68
N SER A 8 -8.56 -1.33 2.26
CA SER A 8 -8.98 -2.73 2.32
C SER A 8 -9.89 -3.04 1.16
N GLY A 9 -9.94 -4.29 0.72
CA GLY A 9 -10.76 -4.67 -0.44
C GLY A 9 -11.12 -6.14 -0.44
N MET A 10 -12.10 -6.48 -1.27
CA MET A 10 -12.55 -7.85 -1.46
C MET A 10 -12.67 -8.17 -2.95
N ARG A 11 -12.43 -9.43 -3.30
CA ARG A 11 -12.67 -9.93 -4.65
C ARG A 11 -14.17 -10.19 -4.84
N PRO A 12 -14.77 -9.78 -5.98
CA PRO A 12 -16.18 -10.02 -6.27
C PRO A 12 -16.43 -11.47 -6.71
N THR A 13 -16.48 -12.40 -5.75
CA THR A 13 -16.66 -13.85 -6.00
C THR A 13 -18.10 -14.35 -5.79
N GLY A 14 -19.08 -13.44 -5.73
CA GLY A 14 -20.50 -13.72 -5.48
C GLY A 14 -21.02 -13.04 -4.22
N ARG A 15 -22.26 -13.38 -3.83
CA ARG A 15 -22.95 -12.77 -2.68
C ARG A 15 -22.21 -12.94 -1.37
N LEU A 16 -22.25 -11.91 -0.54
CA LEU A 16 -21.66 -11.97 0.79
C LEU A 16 -22.50 -12.83 1.74
N HIS A 17 -21.89 -13.23 2.84
CA HIS A 17 -22.48 -14.09 3.86
C HIS A 17 -21.91 -13.73 5.23
N LEU A 18 -22.43 -14.31 6.32
CA LEU A 18 -22.05 -13.93 7.69
C LEU A 18 -20.54 -14.02 7.98
N GLY A 19 -19.83 -14.96 7.35
CA GLY A 19 -18.35 -15.01 7.41
C GLY A 19 -17.67 -13.73 6.92
N HIS A 20 -18.16 -13.11 5.83
CA HIS A 20 -17.65 -11.83 5.34
C HIS A 20 -17.99 -10.68 6.30
N TYR A 21 -19.18 -10.71 6.89
CA TYR A 21 -19.59 -9.70 7.86
C TYR A 21 -18.69 -9.71 9.10
N HIS A 22 -18.51 -10.86 9.74
CA HIS A 22 -17.69 -10.99 10.94
C HIS A 22 -16.19 -10.90 10.67
N GLY A 23 -15.73 -11.32 9.50
CA GLY A 23 -14.31 -11.31 9.15
C GLY A 23 -13.79 -9.95 8.69
N VAL A 24 -14.61 -9.17 7.98
CA VAL A 24 -14.15 -7.93 7.32
C VAL A 24 -15.08 -6.75 7.57
N LEU A 25 -16.38 -6.86 7.24
CA LEU A 25 -17.26 -5.69 7.21
C LEU A 25 -17.46 -5.06 8.59
N LYS A 26 -17.57 -5.88 9.65
CA LYS A 26 -17.69 -5.36 11.02
C LYS A 26 -16.51 -4.47 11.40
N ASN A 27 -15.28 -4.86 11.02
CA ASN A 27 -14.09 -4.05 11.25
C ASN A 27 -14.08 -2.79 10.36
N TRP A 28 -14.56 -2.88 9.12
CA TRP A 28 -14.72 -1.70 8.27
C TRP A 28 -15.69 -0.66 8.84
N LEU A 29 -16.74 -1.09 9.57
CA LEU A 29 -17.65 -0.17 10.24
C LEU A 29 -16.96 0.69 11.30
N ASP A 30 -15.99 0.13 12.02
CA ASP A 30 -15.20 0.88 13.00
C ASP A 30 -14.19 1.79 12.27
N LEU A 31 -13.45 1.22 11.30
CA LEU A 31 -12.41 1.94 10.57
C LEU A 31 -12.93 3.16 9.79
N GLN A 32 -14.10 3.08 9.16
CA GLN A 32 -14.66 4.21 8.40
C GLN A 32 -14.99 5.43 9.26
N ASN A 33 -15.16 5.24 10.57
CA ASN A 33 -15.46 6.33 11.50
C ASN A 33 -14.20 6.93 12.12
N GLU A 34 -13.09 6.19 12.14
CA GLU A 34 -11.82 6.59 12.78
C GLU A 34 -10.75 7.04 11.77
N TYR A 35 -10.81 6.54 10.53
CA TYR A 35 -9.76 6.67 9.52
C TYR A 35 -10.29 7.16 8.17
N ASP A 36 -9.41 7.78 7.38
CA ASP A 36 -9.64 8.08 5.96
C ASP A 36 -9.65 6.75 5.18
N SER A 37 -10.83 6.16 5.03
CA SER A 37 -10.99 4.77 4.62
C SER A 37 -11.28 4.61 3.14
N TYR A 38 -10.53 3.72 2.49
CA TYR A 38 -10.67 3.35 1.09
C TYR A 38 -11.03 1.87 1.02
N PHE A 39 -12.25 1.59 0.55
CA PHE A 39 -12.75 0.23 0.38
C PHE A 39 -12.98 -0.05 -1.09
N PHE A 40 -12.47 -1.18 -1.59
CA PHE A 40 -12.49 -1.40 -3.03
C PHE A 40 -12.81 -2.81 -3.47
N VAL A 41 -13.50 -2.87 -4.61
CA VAL A 41 -13.78 -4.10 -5.33
C VAL A 41 -12.54 -4.47 -6.14
N ALA A 42 -11.86 -5.53 -5.74
CA ALA A 42 -10.64 -6.04 -6.37
C ALA A 42 -10.99 -6.95 -7.56
N ASP A 43 -11.56 -6.37 -8.62
CA ASP A 43 -12.11 -7.10 -9.76
C ASP A 43 -11.04 -7.70 -10.69
N TRP A 44 -9.89 -7.06 -10.89
CA TRP A 44 -8.79 -7.69 -11.64
C TRP A 44 -8.20 -8.90 -10.90
N HIS A 45 -8.17 -8.86 -9.57
CA HIS A 45 -7.75 -10.01 -8.77
C HIS A 45 -8.66 -11.23 -8.93
N ALA A 46 -9.92 -11.07 -9.34
CA ALA A 46 -10.80 -12.20 -9.65
C ALA A 46 -10.26 -13.02 -10.82
N PHE A 47 -9.72 -12.37 -11.86
CA PHE A 47 -9.19 -13.05 -13.04
C PHE A 47 -7.95 -13.90 -12.77
N THR A 48 -7.21 -13.64 -11.70
CA THR A 48 -5.99 -14.41 -11.36
C THR A 48 -6.27 -15.89 -11.12
N THR A 49 -7.51 -16.25 -10.74
CA THR A 49 -7.95 -17.63 -10.51
C THR A 49 -9.18 -18.02 -11.34
N HIS A 50 -9.87 -17.07 -11.96
CA HIS A 50 -11.11 -17.27 -12.71
C HIS A 50 -11.03 -16.82 -14.18
N TYR A 51 -9.83 -16.67 -14.76
CA TYR A 51 -9.64 -16.16 -16.13
C TYR A 51 -10.38 -16.97 -17.23
N SER A 52 -10.59 -18.27 -17.02
CA SER A 52 -11.28 -19.17 -17.96
C SER A 52 -12.74 -19.43 -17.59
N ASP A 53 -13.20 -18.94 -16.44
CA ASP A 53 -14.56 -19.15 -15.96
C ASP A 53 -15.49 -18.10 -16.59
N LYS A 54 -16.73 -18.48 -16.91
CA LYS A 54 -17.79 -17.51 -17.23
C LYS A 54 -18.30 -16.88 -15.94
N ILE A 55 -17.52 -15.96 -15.39
CA ILE A 55 -17.92 -15.17 -14.21
C ILE A 55 -18.76 -13.97 -14.65
N ASP A 56 -19.94 -13.81 -14.04
CA ASP A 56 -20.73 -12.58 -14.16
C ASP A 56 -20.15 -11.52 -13.22
N LEU A 57 -18.99 -10.99 -13.62
CA LEU A 57 -18.20 -10.07 -12.81
C LEU A 57 -18.94 -8.76 -12.57
N GLU A 58 -19.68 -8.26 -13.56
CA GLU A 58 -20.44 -7.01 -13.44
C GLU A 58 -21.54 -7.14 -12.38
N THR A 59 -22.33 -8.21 -12.43
CA THR A 59 -23.34 -8.47 -11.40
C THR A 59 -22.69 -8.68 -10.03
N ASN A 60 -21.60 -9.45 -9.94
CA ASN A 60 -20.90 -9.68 -8.66
C ASN A 60 -20.35 -8.38 -8.05
N VAL A 61 -19.79 -7.48 -8.87
CA VAL A 61 -19.30 -6.17 -8.42
C VAL A 61 -20.47 -5.36 -7.85
N MET A 62 -21.59 -5.30 -8.57
CA MET A 62 -22.77 -4.55 -8.14
C MET A 62 -23.40 -5.13 -6.87
N GLU A 63 -23.62 -6.44 -6.81
CA GLU A 63 -24.19 -7.12 -5.64
C GLU A 63 -23.29 -6.92 -4.40
N MET A 64 -21.96 -7.02 -4.55
CA MET A 64 -21.04 -6.84 -3.43
C MET A 64 -21.06 -5.41 -2.87
N VAL A 65 -21.12 -4.39 -3.73
CA VAL A 65 -21.24 -3.00 -3.27
C VAL A 65 -22.59 -2.78 -2.59
N VAL A 66 -23.68 -3.36 -3.13
CA VAL A 66 -25.00 -3.31 -2.47
C VAL A 66 -24.94 -3.95 -1.08
N ASP A 67 -24.30 -5.12 -0.93
CA ASP A 67 -24.13 -5.79 0.36
C ASP A 67 -23.33 -4.94 1.35
N TRP A 68 -22.27 -4.25 0.89
CA TRP A 68 -21.49 -3.33 1.74
C TRP A 68 -22.32 -2.16 2.25
N LEU A 69 -23.09 -1.51 1.36
CA LEU A 69 -23.99 -0.41 1.72
C LEU A 69 -25.07 -0.89 2.70
N ALA A 70 -25.65 -2.07 2.45
CA ALA A 70 -26.65 -2.68 3.33
C ALA A 70 -26.07 -3.03 4.72
N ALA A 71 -24.80 -3.40 4.79
CA ALA A 71 -24.09 -3.69 6.04
C ALA A 71 -23.71 -2.42 6.83
N GLY A 72 -23.84 -1.22 6.23
CA GLY A 72 -23.58 0.07 6.90
C GLY A 72 -22.31 0.79 6.46
N ILE A 73 -21.63 0.33 5.41
CA ILE A 73 -20.54 1.11 4.80
C ILE A 73 -21.13 2.36 4.15
N ASN A 74 -20.64 3.53 4.54
CA ASN A 74 -21.20 4.81 4.14
C ASN A 74 -20.23 5.52 3.17
N PRO A 75 -20.65 5.81 1.92
CA PRO A 75 -19.81 6.50 0.94
C PRO A 75 -19.55 7.98 1.29
N ASN A 76 -20.23 8.53 2.30
CA ASN A 76 -19.95 9.88 2.81
C ASN A 76 -18.80 9.92 3.82
N THR A 77 -18.44 8.78 4.42
CA THR A 77 -17.35 8.67 5.41
C THR A 77 -16.18 7.81 4.90
N SER A 78 -16.38 7.07 3.81
CA SER A 78 -15.35 6.24 3.17
C SER A 78 -15.42 6.38 1.65
N THR A 79 -14.29 6.15 0.98
CA THR A 79 -14.23 6.08 -0.49
C THR A 79 -14.45 4.65 -0.94
N ILE A 80 -15.51 4.41 -1.70
CA ILE A 80 -15.80 3.11 -2.33
C ILE A 80 -15.46 3.19 -3.81
N PHE A 81 -14.66 2.25 -4.33
CA PHE A 81 -14.31 2.22 -5.75
C PHE A 81 -14.10 0.81 -6.30
N VAL A 82 -13.98 0.71 -7.62
CA VAL A 82 -13.70 -0.54 -8.35
C VAL A 82 -12.28 -0.47 -8.92
N GLN A 83 -11.46 -1.49 -8.69
CA GLN A 83 -10.05 -1.51 -9.07
C GLN A 83 -9.86 -1.21 -10.56
N SER A 84 -10.58 -1.89 -11.45
CA SER A 84 -10.48 -1.68 -12.90
C SER A 84 -10.90 -0.30 -13.41
N LYS A 85 -11.59 0.50 -12.58
CA LYS A 85 -11.99 1.87 -12.92
C LYS A 85 -10.91 2.90 -12.60
N VAL A 86 -9.78 2.47 -12.04
CA VAL A 86 -8.61 3.30 -11.74
C VAL A 86 -7.40 2.67 -12.45
N PRO A 87 -7.16 2.99 -13.74
CA PRO A 87 -6.16 2.31 -14.56
C PRO A 87 -4.72 2.45 -14.04
N GLU A 88 -4.45 3.44 -13.19
CA GLU A 88 -3.16 3.69 -12.56
C GLU A 88 -2.67 2.50 -11.71
N HIS A 89 -3.58 1.65 -11.22
CA HIS A 89 -3.23 0.36 -10.61
C HIS A 89 -2.44 -0.53 -11.57
N ALA A 90 -2.88 -0.64 -12.83
CA ALA A 90 -2.20 -1.43 -13.84
C ALA A 90 -0.88 -0.78 -14.28
N GLU A 91 -0.84 0.56 -14.38
CA GLU A 91 0.38 1.28 -14.70
C GLU A 91 1.45 1.10 -13.62
N LEU A 92 1.07 1.27 -12.34
CA LEU A 92 1.99 1.06 -11.23
C LEU A 92 2.42 -0.41 -11.16
N HIS A 93 1.49 -1.37 -11.32
CA HIS A 93 1.84 -2.78 -11.38
C HIS A 93 2.88 -3.08 -12.47
N LEU A 94 2.71 -2.52 -13.67
CA LEU A 94 3.66 -2.64 -14.77
C LEU A 94 5.04 -2.10 -14.38
N LEU A 95 5.11 -0.90 -13.80
CA LEU A 95 6.38 -0.31 -13.36
C LEU A 95 7.06 -1.14 -12.26
N LEU A 96 6.30 -1.62 -11.28
CA LEU A 96 6.82 -2.47 -10.21
C LEU A 96 7.33 -3.81 -10.75
N SER A 97 6.67 -4.38 -11.77
CA SER A 97 7.07 -5.67 -12.38
C SER A 97 8.47 -5.64 -12.98
N MET A 98 8.89 -4.49 -13.52
CA MET A 98 10.22 -4.33 -14.13
C MET A 98 11.36 -4.38 -13.12
N SER A 99 11.07 -4.10 -11.85
CA SER A 99 12.07 -4.03 -10.79
C SER A 99 11.97 -5.17 -9.79
N THR A 100 10.87 -5.91 -9.74
CA THR A 100 10.63 -6.97 -8.73
C THR A 100 11.24 -8.30 -9.16
N PRO A 101 12.15 -8.91 -8.37
CA PRO A 101 12.70 -10.23 -8.67
C PRO A 101 11.62 -11.32 -8.66
N LEU A 102 11.63 -12.19 -9.67
CA LEU A 102 10.69 -13.31 -9.77
C LEU A 102 10.68 -14.21 -8.53
N SER A 103 11.87 -14.47 -7.98
CA SER A 103 12.06 -15.32 -6.80
C SER A 103 11.38 -14.80 -5.53
N TRP A 104 11.03 -13.51 -5.47
CA TRP A 104 10.25 -12.96 -4.35
C TRP A 104 8.80 -13.43 -4.43
N LEU A 105 8.22 -13.44 -5.64
CA LEU A 105 6.85 -13.87 -5.89
C LEU A 105 6.68 -15.38 -5.67
N GLU A 106 7.64 -16.18 -6.14
CA GLU A 106 7.64 -17.65 -5.99
C GLU A 106 7.75 -18.13 -4.53
N ARG A 107 8.20 -17.25 -3.64
CA ARG A 107 8.38 -17.54 -2.20
C ARG A 107 7.18 -17.15 -1.35
N VAL A 108 6.20 -16.43 -1.89
CA VAL A 108 4.99 -16.10 -1.15
C VAL A 108 4.26 -17.42 -0.81
N PRO A 109 4.04 -17.75 0.48
CA PRO A 109 3.55 -19.08 0.88
C PRO A 109 2.21 -19.46 0.22
N SER A 110 1.30 -18.49 0.11
CA SER A 110 -0.03 -18.68 -0.48
C SER A 110 0.02 -19.12 -1.94
N TYR A 111 1.07 -18.78 -2.69
CA TYR A 111 1.20 -19.16 -4.10
C TYR A 111 1.27 -20.69 -4.24
N LYS A 112 2.18 -21.33 -3.49
CA LYS A 112 2.35 -22.79 -3.54
C LYS A 112 1.13 -23.52 -2.96
N ASP A 113 0.59 -23.02 -1.85
CA ASP A 113 -0.56 -23.63 -1.21
C ASP A 113 -1.81 -23.60 -2.10
N GLN A 114 -2.05 -22.48 -2.81
CA GLN A 114 -3.18 -22.36 -3.72
C GLN A 114 -2.99 -23.21 -4.99
N GLN A 115 -1.77 -23.30 -5.54
CA GLN A 115 -1.47 -24.24 -6.63
C GLN A 115 -1.76 -25.69 -6.23
N LEU A 116 -1.44 -26.07 -4.99
CA LEU A 116 -1.70 -27.41 -4.47
C LEU A 116 -3.18 -27.68 -4.19
N LYS A 117 -3.95 -26.66 -3.76
CA LYS A 117 -5.38 -26.79 -3.45
C LYS A 117 -6.25 -26.78 -4.71
N LEU A 118 -5.88 -26.00 -5.72
CA LEU A 118 -6.67 -25.78 -6.94
C LEU A 118 -6.10 -26.59 -8.11
N LYS A 119 -5.80 -27.88 -7.91
CA LYS A 119 -5.18 -28.76 -8.93
C LYS A 119 -5.99 -28.90 -10.23
N THR A 120 -7.29 -28.61 -10.17
CA THR A 120 -8.19 -28.67 -11.33
C THR A 120 -8.13 -27.40 -12.20
N LYS A 121 -7.46 -26.34 -11.73
CA LYS A 121 -7.26 -25.09 -12.45
C LYS A 121 -5.81 -24.99 -12.91
N ASP A 122 -5.59 -24.49 -14.12
CA ASP A 122 -4.26 -24.12 -14.58
C ASP A 122 -3.86 -22.77 -13.98
N LEU A 123 -3.12 -22.83 -12.88
CA LEU A 123 -2.60 -21.66 -12.16
C LEU A 123 -1.13 -21.38 -12.49
N GLY A 124 -0.60 -21.98 -13.55
CA GLY A 124 0.75 -21.68 -14.08
C GLY A 124 0.82 -20.36 -14.86
N THR A 125 -0.09 -19.42 -14.58
CA THR A 125 -0.21 -18.17 -15.33
C THR A 125 0.62 -17.07 -14.70
N TYR A 126 1.13 -16.16 -15.53
CA TYR A 126 1.83 -14.96 -15.06
C TYR A 126 0.95 -14.11 -14.14
N GLY A 127 -0.35 -14.00 -14.43
CA GLY A 127 -1.30 -13.25 -13.60
C GLY A 127 -1.43 -13.83 -12.20
N PHE A 128 -1.44 -15.16 -12.06
CA PHE A 128 -1.49 -15.81 -10.76
C PHE A 128 -0.16 -15.70 -9.99
N LEU A 129 0.99 -15.76 -10.66
CA LEU A 129 2.28 -15.48 -10.00
C LEU A 129 2.42 -14.00 -9.59
N GLY A 130 1.89 -13.10 -10.41
CA GLY A 130 2.00 -11.65 -10.28
C GLY A 130 0.97 -11.00 -9.35
N TYR A 131 -0.08 -11.71 -8.90
CA TYR A 131 -1.14 -11.08 -8.10
C TYR A 131 -0.63 -10.43 -6.79
N PRO A 132 0.36 -10.97 -6.06
CA PRO A 132 0.87 -10.30 -4.87
C PRO A 132 1.52 -8.94 -5.20
N LEU A 133 2.08 -8.81 -6.40
CA LEU A 133 2.64 -7.54 -6.88
C LEU A 133 1.55 -6.58 -7.34
N LEU A 134 0.45 -7.07 -7.91
CA LEU A 134 -0.74 -6.24 -8.18
C LEU A 134 -1.31 -5.69 -6.87
N GLN A 135 -1.40 -6.52 -5.83
CA GLN A 135 -1.79 -6.09 -4.48
C GLN A 135 -0.83 -5.05 -3.90
N SER A 136 0.47 -5.17 -4.18
CA SER A 136 1.46 -4.16 -3.79
C SER A 136 1.19 -2.81 -4.49
N ALA A 137 0.85 -2.82 -5.78
CA ALA A 137 0.44 -1.62 -6.50
C ALA A 137 -0.84 -1.01 -5.89
N ASP A 138 -1.83 -1.87 -5.59
CA ASP A 138 -3.08 -1.46 -4.95
C ASP A 138 -2.82 -0.72 -3.63
N ILE A 139 -1.89 -1.21 -2.80
CA ILE A 139 -1.55 -0.58 -1.51
C ILE A 139 -0.75 0.71 -1.69
N LEU A 140 0.32 0.67 -2.48
CA LEU A 140 1.30 1.75 -2.56
C LEU A 140 0.75 3.00 -3.26
N MET A 141 -0.17 2.83 -4.21
CA MET A 141 -0.78 3.95 -4.94
C MET A 141 -1.54 4.89 -4.00
N TYR A 142 -2.23 4.34 -3.00
CA TYR A 142 -2.99 5.16 -2.03
C TYR A 142 -2.13 5.65 -0.88
N LYS A 143 -0.88 5.19 -0.75
CA LYS A 143 0.01 5.55 0.35
C LYS A 143 -0.66 5.26 1.70
N ALA A 144 -1.29 4.10 1.80
CA ALA A 144 -2.07 3.68 2.97
C ALA A 144 -1.16 3.41 4.17
N GLY A 145 -1.45 4.04 5.31
CA GLY A 145 -0.73 3.81 6.57
C GLY A 145 -1.17 2.53 7.28
N LEU A 146 -2.41 2.08 7.03
CA LEU A 146 -2.99 0.88 7.62
C LEU A 146 -3.65 0.00 6.55
N VAL A 147 -3.29 -1.28 6.52
CA VAL A 147 -3.86 -2.28 5.62
C VAL A 147 -4.31 -3.48 6.46
N PRO A 148 -5.59 -3.53 6.89
CA PRO A 148 -6.09 -4.63 7.71
C PRO A 148 -6.19 -5.88 6.84
N VAL A 149 -5.46 -6.93 7.22
CA VAL A 149 -5.41 -8.20 6.50
C VAL A 149 -5.46 -9.38 7.48
N GLY A 150 -5.94 -10.53 7.01
CA GLY A 150 -5.87 -11.79 7.76
C GLY A 150 -4.44 -12.33 7.84
N GLU A 151 -4.21 -13.31 8.72
CA GLU A 151 -2.90 -13.95 8.92
C GLU A 151 -2.33 -14.54 7.62
N ASP A 152 -3.18 -15.01 6.72
CA ASP A 152 -2.82 -15.59 5.43
C ASP A 152 -2.27 -14.58 4.40
N GLN A 153 -2.47 -13.28 4.65
CA GLN A 153 -2.10 -12.17 3.77
C GLN A 153 -0.92 -11.35 4.31
N VAL A 154 -0.40 -11.66 5.50
CA VAL A 154 0.73 -10.95 6.11
C VAL A 154 1.95 -10.96 5.19
N ALA A 155 2.22 -12.09 4.53
CA ALA A 155 3.33 -12.23 3.59
C ALA A 155 3.23 -11.27 2.38
N HIS A 156 2.01 -10.94 1.93
CA HIS A 156 1.78 -10.00 0.82
C HIS A 156 2.05 -8.56 1.23
N VAL A 157 1.68 -8.20 2.46
CA VAL A 157 1.99 -6.86 3.01
C VAL A 157 3.49 -6.72 3.24
N GLU A 158 4.18 -7.76 3.70
CA GLU A 158 5.65 -7.75 3.78
C GLU A 158 6.31 -7.64 2.41
N LEU A 159 5.82 -8.39 1.40
CA LEU A 159 6.29 -8.23 0.01
C LEU A 159 6.11 -6.79 -0.48
N THR A 160 4.97 -6.16 -0.17
CA THR A 160 4.68 -4.77 -0.53
C THR A 160 5.74 -3.82 0.05
N ARG A 161 6.13 -4.02 1.32
CA ARG A 161 7.20 -3.24 1.98
C ARG A 161 8.54 -3.43 1.29
N GLU A 162 8.91 -4.67 0.95
CA GLU A 162 10.17 -4.95 0.24
C GLU A 162 10.19 -4.32 -1.16
N VAL A 163 9.07 -4.38 -1.88
CA VAL A 163 8.91 -3.75 -3.21
C VAL A 163 9.05 -2.23 -3.10
N ALA A 164 8.43 -1.59 -2.12
CA ALA A 164 8.55 -0.15 -1.89
C ALA A 164 10.00 0.26 -1.58
N ARG A 165 10.68 -0.45 -0.67
CA ARG A 165 12.09 -0.20 -0.33
C ARG A 165 12.99 -0.33 -1.55
N ARG A 166 12.79 -1.37 -2.36
CA ARG A 166 13.55 -1.60 -3.59
C ARG A 166 13.30 -0.50 -4.62
N PHE A 167 12.05 -0.10 -4.81
CA PHE A 167 11.69 1.00 -5.71
C PHE A 167 12.39 2.29 -5.28
N ASN A 168 12.31 2.65 -4.00
CA ASN A 168 13.00 3.83 -3.46
C ASN A 168 14.52 3.74 -3.58
N TYR A 169 15.11 2.57 -3.39
CA TYR A 169 16.55 2.37 -3.56
C TYR A 169 17.01 2.60 -5.01
N LEU A 170 16.22 2.16 -5.98
CA LEU A 170 16.53 2.28 -7.41
C LEU A 170 16.26 3.69 -7.93
N TYR A 171 15.11 4.27 -7.60
CA TYR A 171 14.61 5.50 -8.21
C TYR A 171 14.68 6.74 -7.30
N GLY A 172 14.90 6.56 -6.00
CA GLY A 172 15.04 7.65 -5.03
C GLY A 172 16.43 8.30 -5.01
N ARG A 173 17.38 7.81 -5.79
CA ARG A 173 18.72 8.40 -5.90
C ARG A 173 18.68 9.63 -6.79
N GLU A 174 19.32 10.72 -6.35
CA GLU A 174 19.50 11.91 -7.16
C GLU A 174 20.90 12.50 -6.96
N ALA A 175 21.42 13.16 -8.01
CA ALA A 175 22.67 13.88 -7.93
C ALA A 175 22.57 15.05 -6.92
N GLY A 176 23.62 15.21 -6.10
CA GLY A 176 23.66 16.23 -5.05
C GLY A 176 22.61 16.02 -3.95
N PHE A 177 22.22 14.77 -3.66
CA PHE A 177 21.16 14.47 -2.68
C PHE A 177 21.40 15.15 -1.33
N GLU A 178 22.60 15.05 -0.76
CA GLU A 178 22.95 15.66 0.53
C GLU A 178 22.88 17.19 0.49
N GLU A 179 23.41 17.81 -0.56
CA GLU A 179 23.38 19.27 -0.75
C GLU A 179 21.94 19.78 -0.83
N LYS A 180 21.08 19.08 -1.59
CA LYS A 180 19.65 19.39 -1.71
C LYS A 180 18.90 19.13 -0.41
N ALA A 181 19.27 18.10 0.35
CA ALA A 181 18.70 17.81 1.65
C ALA A 181 19.05 18.93 2.65
N GLU A 182 20.31 19.36 2.73
CA GLU A 182 20.74 20.46 3.58
C GLU A 182 20.09 21.81 3.18
N ALA A 183 19.92 22.05 1.88
CA ALA A 183 19.14 23.19 1.39
C ALA A 183 17.69 23.12 1.88
N ALA A 184 17.05 21.95 1.81
CA ALA A 184 15.69 21.73 2.30
C ALA A 184 15.58 21.90 3.83
N ILE A 185 16.55 21.41 4.61
CA ILE A 185 16.62 21.60 6.07
C ILE A 185 16.64 23.10 6.40
N THR A 186 17.41 23.89 5.65
CA THR A 186 17.55 25.32 5.88
C THR A 186 16.23 26.08 5.66
N LYS A 187 15.41 25.65 4.70
CA LYS A 187 14.07 26.23 4.44
C LYS A 187 13.11 26.06 5.62
N MET A 188 13.28 25.04 6.47
CA MET A 188 12.44 24.79 7.65
C MET A 188 12.58 25.88 8.74
N GLY A 189 13.61 26.73 8.67
CA GLY A 189 13.92 27.74 9.68
C GLY A 189 14.86 27.24 10.78
N LYS A 190 15.63 28.15 11.38
CA LYS A 190 16.79 27.83 12.26
C LYS A 190 16.47 26.83 13.39
N LYS A 191 15.34 27.01 14.09
CA LYS A 191 14.93 26.14 15.21
C LYS A 191 14.60 24.73 14.74
N GLN A 192 13.77 24.61 13.70
CA GLN A 192 13.32 23.32 13.16
C GLN A 192 14.48 22.58 12.49
N ALA A 193 15.35 23.30 11.77
CA ALA A 193 16.57 22.77 11.19
C ALA A 193 17.49 22.13 12.25
N LYS A 194 17.69 22.80 13.39
CA LYS A 194 18.49 22.26 14.50
C LYS A 194 17.84 21.00 15.10
N SER A 195 16.53 21.03 15.31
CA SER A 195 15.78 19.88 15.83
C SER A 195 15.85 18.68 14.89
N TYR A 196 15.63 18.89 13.58
CA TYR A 196 15.73 17.85 12.56
C TYR A 196 17.10 17.18 12.55
N ARG A 197 18.19 17.97 12.52
CA ARG A 197 19.56 17.42 12.52
C ARG A 197 19.84 16.58 13.77
N SER A 198 19.35 17.01 14.93
CA SER A 198 19.50 16.26 16.18
C SER A 198 18.77 14.92 16.14
N LEU A 199 17.53 14.91 15.63
CA LEU A 199 16.72 13.69 15.54
C LEU A 199 17.30 12.71 14.51
N ARG A 200 17.73 13.20 13.34
CA ARG A 200 18.44 12.40 12.34
C ARG A 200 19.70 11.77 12.93
N LYS A 201 20.51 12.55 13.64
CA LYS A 201 21.74 12.05 14.27
C LYS A 201 21.44 10.94 15.28
N ALA A 202 20.44 11.14 16.15
CA ALA A 202 20.04 10.12 17.11
C ALA A 202 19.58 8.81 16.42
N TYR A 203 18.75 8.90 15.38
CA TYR A 203 18.33 7.70 14.66
C TYR A 203 19.51 6.98 13.97
N GLN A 204 20.35 7.72 13.25
CA GLN A 204 21.43 7.10 12.46
C GLN A 204 22.60 6.58 13.30
N GLU A 205 22.91 7.20 14.44
CA GLU A 205 24.01 6.77 15.29
C GLU A 205 23.60 5.72 16.32
N THR A 206 22.38 5.81 16.87
CA THR A 206 21.97 4.95 17.99
C THR A 206 20.75 4.08 17.68
N GLY A 207 20.15 4.21 16.49
CA GLY A 207 18.94 3.46 16.14
C GLY A 207 17.68 3.91 16.89
N ASP A 208 17.65 5.16 17.39
CA ASP A 208 16.54 5.69 18.19
C ASP A 208 15.25 5.83 17.35
N THR A 209 14.37 4.84 17.46
CA THR A 209 13.09 4.80 16.73
C THR A 209 12.13 5.89 17.17
N GLU A 210 12.22 6.38 18.42
CA GLU A 210 11.42 7.49 18.89
C GLU A 210 11.86 8.81 18.21
N ALA A 211 13.17 8.97 17.99
CA ALA A 211 13.71 10.09 17.23
C ALA A 211 13.23 10.08 15.77
N LEU A 212 13.15 8.90 15.14
CA LEU A 212 12.60 8.74 13.79
C LEU A 212 11.14 9.22 13.72
N VAL A 213 10.28 8.73 14.62
CA VAL A 213 8.85 9.11 14.69
C VAL A 213 8.70 10.63 14.88
N LYS A 214 9.48 11.21 15.82
CA LYS A 214 9.50 12.67 16.06
C LYS A 214 9.95 13.44 14.82
N ALA A 215 10.95 12.96 14.08
CA ALA A 215 11.44 13.60 12.88
C ALA A 215 10.41 13.56 11.75
N GLN A 216 9.73 12.43 11.55
CA GLN A 216 8.64 12.30 10.59
C GLN A 216 7.46 13.21 10.92
N ALA A 217 7.08 13.31 12.21
CA ALA A 217 6.05 14.24 12.67
C ALA A 217 6.45 15.71 12.42
N LEU A 218 7.71 16.07 12.70
CA LEU A 218 8.27 17.40 12.44
C LEU A 218 8.14 17.78 10.96
N LEU A 219 8.48 16.87 10.04
CA LEU A 219 8.39 17.08 8.59
C LEU A 219 6.94 17.25 8.10
N LYS A 220 5.99 16.52 8.69
CA LYS A 220 4.56 16.64 8.36
C LYS A 220 3.98 18.00 8.76
N GLN A 221 4.46 18.58 9.85
CA GLN A 221 4.03 19.90 10.33
C GLN A 221 4.65 21.07 9.54
N GLN A 222 5.71 20.84 8.76
CA GLN A 222 6.33 21.90 7.96
C GLN A 222 5.50 22.23 6.70
N GLN A 223 5.00 23.47 6.63
CA GLN A 223 4.27 24.00 5.48
C GLN A 223 5.16 24.78 4.49
N ASN A 224 6.38 25.12 4.89
CA ASN A 224 7.34 25.95 4.15
C ASN A 224 8.30 25.16 3.24
N ILE A 225 8.11 23.85 3.10
CA ILE A 225 8.92 22.97 2.25
C ILE A 225 8.04 22.30 1.20
N THR A 226 8.61 22.04 0.03
CA THR A 226 7.89 21.37 -1.07
C THR A 226 7.67 19.88 -0.75
N LEU A 227 6.77 19.22 -1.50
CA LEU A 227 6.58 17.75 -1.39
C LEU A 227 7.89 17.00 -1.67
N GLY A 228 8.62 17.39 -2.72
CA GLY A 228 9.90 16.78 -3.06
C GLY A 228 10.98 17.01 -1.99
N ASP A 229 10.98 18.18 -1.36
CA ASP A 229 11.85 18.45 -0.20
C ASP A 229 11.47 17.55 0.99
N ARG A 230 10.18 17.38 1.28
CA ARG A 230 9.73 16.49 2.37
C ARG A 230 10.13 15.04 2.11
N GLU A 231 9.91 14.52 0.91
CA GLU A 231 10.28 13.15 0.52
C GLU A 231 11.80 12.91 0.59
N ARG A 232 12.59 13.93 0.23
CA ARG A 232 14.05 13.92 0.38
C ARG A 232 14.46 13.87 1.84
N LEU A 233 13.85 14.71 2.68
CA LEU A 233 14.16 14.75 4.11
C LEU A 233 13.72 13.46 4.82
N SER A 234 12.57 12.87 4.47
CA SER A 234 12.17 11.57 5.03
C SER A 234 13.24 10.50 4.77
N GLY A 235 13.71 10.38 3.53
CA GLY A 235 14.80 9.48 3.18
C GLY A 235 16.13 9.81 3.86
N TYR A 236 16.45 11.11 3.97
CA TYR A 236 17.69 11.56 4.59
C TYR A 236 17.75 11.30 6.10
N ILE A 237 16.61 11.22 6.81
CA ILE A 237 16.56 10.74 8.20
C ILE A 237 16.98 9.27 8.25
N GLU A 238 16.45 8.45 7.35
CA GLU A 238 16.67 7.00 7.34
C GLU A 238 18.02 6.57 6.73
N GLY A 239 18.79 7.53 6.20
CA GLY A 239 20.09 7.27 5.57
C GLY A 239 19.95 6.69 4.15
N VAL A 240 18.80 6.87 3.53
CA VAL A 240 18.49 6.39 2.17
C VAL A 240 18.23 7.57 1.21
N GLY A 241 18.00 7.26 -0.06
CA GLY A 241 17.56 8.24 -1.06
C GLY A 241 16.14 8.76 -0.78
N ARG A 242 15.61 9.58 -1.70
CA ARG A 242 14.24 10.10 -1.61
C ARG A 242 13.21 8.97 -1.48
N ILE A 243 12.27 9.11 -0.54
CA ILE A 243 11.15 8.16 -0.38
C ILE A 243 10.05 8.55 -1.36
N ILE A 244 9.79 7.70 -2.36
CA ILE A 244 8.78 7.91 -3.41
C ILE A 244 7.50 7.12 -3.06
N LEU A 245 7.67 5.84 -2.76
CA LEU A 245 6.62 4.93 -2.29
C LEU A 245 6.81 4.70 -0.78
N PRO A 246 5.82 5.01 0.07
CA PRO A 246 5.93 4.87 1.51
C PRO A 246 5.80 3.42 2.00
#